data_AF-A0A402BPR7-F1
#
_entry.id   AF-A0A402BPR7-F1
#
_cell.length_a   1.000
_cell.length_b   1.000
_cell.length_c   1.000
_cell.angle_alpha   90.00
_cell.angle_beta   90.00
_cell.angle_gamma   90.00
#
_symmetry.space_group_name_H-M   'P 1'
#
loop_
_entity.id
_entity.type
_entity.pdbx_description
1 polymer ?
#
loop_
_entity_poly.entity_id
_entity_poly.type
_entity_poly.pdbx_seq_one_letter_code
_entity_poly.pdbx_strand_id
1 'polypeptide(L)' 'METVDIKTSLRTTLTQKQELVRDYQTFAKQINNPDVSKMYSHFAEAEALHATQIKEQLNRLS' A
#
# COMPACT_ATOMS: atom_id res chain seq x y z
N MET A 1 7.72 -6.16 26.75
CA MET A 1 7.02 -5.87 25.49
C MET A 1 6.44 -7.17 24.98
N GLU A 2 5.14 -7.22 24.69
CA GLU A 2 4.58 -8.33 23.93
C GLU A 2 5.14 -8.30 22.51
N THR A 3 5.58 -9.46 22.02
CA THR A 3 6.03 -9.63 20.64
C THR A 3 4.80 -9.69 19.73
N VAL A 4 4.75 -8.82 18.73
CA VAL A 4 3.65 -8.82 17.76
C VAL A 4 3.77 -10.03 16.83
N ASP A 5 2.66 -10.73 16.58
CA ASP A 5 2.65 -11.83 15.62
C ASP A 5 2.99 -11.33 14.20
N ILE A 6 4.06 -11.91 13.63
CA ILE A 6 4.62 -11.45 12.35
C ILE A 6 3.60 -11.65 11.22
N LYS A 7 2.91 -12.80 11.18
CA LYS A 7 1.94 -13.09 10.11
C LYS A 7 0.75 -12.13 10.16
N THR A 8 0.22 -11.86 11.35
CA THR A 8 -0.87 -10.91 11.58
C THR A 8 -0.46 -9.49 11.21
N SER A 9 0.75 -9.07 11.59
CA SER A 9 1.29 -7.76 11.24
C SER A 9 1.43 -7.56 9.74
N LEU A 10 2.01 -8.54 9.04
CA LEU A 10 2.19 -8.50 7.60
C LEU A 10 0.85 -8.50 6.86
N ARG A 11 -0.12 -9.32 7.28
CA ARG A 11 -1.47 -9.34 6.66
C ARG A 11 -2.20 -8.02 6.85
N THR A 12 -2.18 -7.49 8.06
CA THR A 12 -2.81 -6.20 8.38
C THR A 12 -2.20 -5.08 7.53
N THR A 13 -0.87 -5.04 7.46
CA THR A 13 -0.17 -4.02 6.66
C THR A 13 -0.43 -4.20 5.17
N LEU A 14 -0.49 -5.44 4.66
CA LEU A 14 -0.80 -5.70 3.24
C LEU A 14 -2.17 -5.11 2.87
N THR A 15 -3.20 -5.35 3.68
CA THR A 15 -4.54 -4.81 3.45
C THR A 15 -4.53 -3.29 3.43
N GLN A 16 -3.90 -2.65 4.42
CA GLN A 16 -3.80 -1.19 4.50
C GLN A 16 -3.09 -0.60 3.27
N LYS A 17 -2.02 -1.24 2.79
CA LYS A 17 -1.28 -0.79 1.62
C LYS A 17 -2.11 -0.89 0.35
N GLN A 18 -2.88 -1.98 0.18
CA GLN A 18 -3.80 -2.14 -0.95
C GLN A 18 -4.93 -1.10 -0.93
N GLU A 19 -5.45 -0.74 0.24
CA GLU A 19 -6.44 0.33 0.39
C GLU A 19 -5.85 1.68 -0.01
N LEU A 20 -4.65 2.01 0.45
CA LEU A 20 -3.95 3.24 0.04
C LEU A 20 -3.71 3.31 -1.47
N VAL A 21 -3.32 2.20 -2.11
CA VAL A 21 -3.18 2.14 -3.57
C VAL A 21 -4.49 2.55 -4.25
N ARG A 22 -5.62 1.95 -3.84
CA ARG A 22 -6.93 2.25 -4.42
C ARG A 22 -7.31 3.71 -4.20
N ASP A 23 -7.10 4.22 -2.99
CA ASP A 23 -7.53 5.56 -2.61
C ASP A 23 -6.68 6.63 -3.34
N TYR A 24 -5.36 6.44 -3.39
CA TYR A 24 -4.46 7.33 -4.14
C TYR A 24 -4.71 7.30 -5.65
N GLN A 25 -4.99 6.14 -6.24
CA GLN A 25 -5.44 6.07 -7.64
C GLN A 25 -6.75 6.81 -7.87
N THR A 26 -7.65 6.80 -6.90
CA THR A 26 -8.92 7.52 -6.97
C THR A 26 -8.70 9.02 -6.90
N PHE A 27 -7.88 9.49 -5.96
CA PHE A 27 -7.53 10.90 -5.82
C PHE A 27 -6.80 11.44 -7.06
N ALA A 28 -5.84 10.69 -7.59
CA ALA A 28 -5.13 11.07 -8.81
C ALA A 28 -6.09 11.32 -10.00
N LYS A 29 -7.22 10.59 -10.07
CA LYS A 29 -8.24 10.76 -11.12
C LYS A 29 -9.22 11.90 -10.87
N GLN A 30 -9.44 12.29 -9.61
CA GLN A 30 -10.47 13.25 -9.22
C GLN A 30 -9.94 14.66 -8.96
N ILE A 31 -8.62 14.82 -8.75
CA ILE A 31 -8.00 16.11 -8.45
C ILE A 31 -7.71 16.87 -9.74
N ASN A 32 -8.26 18.08 -9.85
CA ASN A 32 -8.11 18.95 -11.02
C ASN A 32 -6.78 19.73 -11.07
N ASN A 33 -5.93 19.61 -10.05
CA ASN A 33 -4.58 20.16 -10.07
C ASN A 33 -3.59 19.11 -10.62
N PRO A 34 -2.91 19.37 -11.75
CA PRO A 34 -2.03 18.38 -12.38
C PRO A 34 -0.85 17.92 -11.51
N ASP A 35 -0.23 18.85 -10.77
CA ASP A 35 0.93 18.53 -9.93
C ASP A 35 0.52 17.65 -8.75
N VAL A 36 -0.62 17.96 -8.11
CA VAL A 36 -1.17 17.18 -7.00
C VAL A 36 -1.69 15.82 -7.49
N SER A 37 -2.33 15.75 -8.67
CA SER A 37 -2.75 14.49 -9.30
C SER A 37 -1.55 13.57 -9.56
N LYS A 38 -0.46 14.13 -10.10
CA LYS A 38 0.80 13.41 -10.33
C LYS A 38 1.43 12.91 -9.02
N MET A 39 1.43 13.74 -7.97
CA MET A 39 1.90 13.34 -6.64
C MET A 39 1.14 12.11 -6.12
N TYR A 40 -0.20 12.11 -6.19
CA TYR A 40 -0.99 10.95 -5.77
C TYR A 40 -0.78 9.71 -6.65
N SER A 41 -0.53 9.87 -7.95
CA SER A 41 -0.13 8.76 -8.81
C SER A 41 1.16 8.09 -8.31
N HIS A 42 2.18 8.88 -7.96
CA HIS A 42 3.43 8.34 -7.41
C HIS A 42 3.26 7.69 -6.04
N PHE A 43 2.37 8.21 -5.19
CA PHE A 43 2.05 7.55 -3.93
C PHE A 43 1.41 6.18 -4.16
N ALA A 44 0.48 6.07 -5.12
CA ALA A 44 -0.11 4.78 -5.47
C ALA A 44 0.93 3.76 -5.96
N GLU A 45 1.88 4.20 -6.79
CA GLU A 45 2.99 3.36 -7.27
C GLU A 45 3.87 2.86 -6.12
N ALA A 46 4.25 3.74 -5.20
CA ALA A 46 5.05 3.39 -4.05
C ALA A 46 4.35 2.38 -3.12
N GLU A 47 3.07 2.60 -2.81
CA GLU A 47 2.33 1.68 -1.96
C GLU A 47 2.05 0.33 -2.64
N ALA A 48 1.94 0.30 -3.97
CA ALA A 48 1.84 -0.95 -4.73
C ALA A 48 3.14 -1.77 -4.65
N LEU A 49 4.30 -1.10 -4.70
CA LEU A 49 5.60 -1.73 -4.49
C LEU A 49 5.70 -2.32 -3.07
N HIS A 50 5.33 -1.54 -2.04
CA HIS A 50 5.33 -2.01 -0.66
C HIS A 50 4.38 -3.21 -0.45
N ALA A 51 3.17 -3.15 -1.00
CA ALA A 51 2.21 -4.26 -0.93
C ALA A 51 2.78 -5.53 -1.58
N THR A 52 3.49 -5.40 -2.70
CA THR A 52 4.13 -6.53 -3.40
C THR A 52 5.19 -7.18 -2.52
N GLN A 53 6.08 -6.40 -1.91
CA GLN A 53 7.13 -6.92 -1.01
C GLN A 53 6.54 -7.64 0.21
N ILE A 54 5.47 -7.08 0.81
CA ILE A 54 4.80 -7.71 1.95
C ILE A 54 4.14 -9.03 1.53
N LYS A 55 3.48 -9.05 0.37
CA LYS A 55 2.87 -10.27 -0.18
C LYS A 55 3.91 -11.36 -0.43
N GLU A 56 5.05 -11.01 -1.00
CA GLU A 56 6.16 -11.95 -1.20
C GLU A 56 6.65 -12.52 0.13
N GLN A 57 6.79 -11.69 1.16
CA GLN A 57 7.20 -12.16 2.48
C GLN A 57 6.15 -13.09 3.12
N LEU A 58 4.86 -12.78 2.98
CA LEU A 58 3.79 -13.66 3.44
C LEU A 58 3.82 -15.03 2.73
N ASN A 59 4.09 -15.04 1.42
CA ASN A 59 4.22 -16.28 0.66
C ASN A 59 5.40 -17.14 1.14
N ARG A 60 6.51 -16.52 1.57
CA ARG A 60 7.67 -17.23 2.12
C ARG A 60 7.43 -17.82 3.52
N LEU A 61 6.44 -17.29 4.25
CA LEU A 61 6.04 -17.76 5.58
C LEU A 61 4.90 -18.79 5.54
N SER A 62 4.35 -19.06 4.35
CA SER A 62 3.20 -19.95 4.15
C SER A 62 3.62 -21.41 4.12
#